data_AF-A0A382NH19-F1
#
_entry.id   AF-A0A382NH19-F1
#
_cell.length_a   1.000
_cell.length_b   1.000
_cell.length_c   1.000
_cell.angle_alpha   90.00
_cell.angle_beta   90.00
_cell.angle_gamma   90.00
#
_symmetry.space_group_name_H-M   'P 1'
#
loop_
_entity.id
_entity.type
_entity.pdbx_description
1 polymer ?
#
loop_
_entity_poly.entity_id
_entity_poly.type
_entity_poly.pdbx_seq_one_letter_code
_entity_poly.pdbx_strand_id
1 'polypeptide(L)'
;MLAEEVKERVQSAYSQLLETRELTPRYGQRQMIAEIVNTLAVLVGNESVEPPICVVEAGTGTGKTLAYLLAVVPLAQRLGYKVIVSTATIALQEQVVCKDIPEILASCDLEFSFAIAKGRGRYLCLSKLDMLLQGSDSLQAMM
;
A
#
# COMPACT_ATOMS: atom_id res chain seq x y z
N MET A 1 -7.44 -25.34 -1.49
CA MET A 1 -6.55 -24.84 -2.57
C MET A 1 -5.88 -23.56 -2.06
N LEU A 2 -4.67 -23.27 -2.50
CA LEU A 2 -3.90 -22.07 -2.09
C LEU A 2 -4.68 -20.75 -2.27
N ALA A 3 -5.59 -20.70 -3.24
CA ALA A 3 -6.48 -19.56 -3.47
C ALA A 3 -7.53 -19.36 -2.36
N GLU A 4 -7.99 -20.43 -1.70
CA GLU A 4 -8.97 -20.34 -0.61
C GLU A 4 -8.34 -19.81 0.68
N GLU A 5 -7.10 -20.21 0.99
CA GLU A 5 -6.34 -19.69 2.13
C GLU A 5 -6.16 -18.16 2.03
N VAL A 6 -5.87 -17.64 0.83
CA VAL A 6 -5.76 -16.19 0.60
C VAL A 6 -7.10 -15.50 0.81
N LYS A 7 -8.20 -16.06 0.30
CA LYS A 7 -9.54 -15.48 0.46
C LYS A 7 -9.95 -15.42 1.93
N GLU A 8 -9.73 -16.49 2.68
CA GLU A 8 -10.02 -16.55 4.12
C GLU A 8 -9.23 -15.49 4.88
N ARG A 9 -7.95 -15.34 4.56
CA ARG A 9 -7.08 -14.34 5.20
C ARG A 9 -7.49 -12.90 4.85
N VAL A 10 -7.88 -12.63 3.61
CA VAL A 10 -8.42 -11.32 3.19
C VAL A 10 -9.73 -11.03 3.92
N GLN A 11 -10.63 -12.01 4.03
CA GLN A 11 -11.91 -11.86 4.72
C GLN A 11 -11.71 -11.63 6.22
N SER A 12 -10.81 -12.39 6.85
CA SER A 12 -10.46 -12.24 8.26
C SER A 12 -9.89 -10.85 8.55
N ALA A 13 -8.90 -10.41 7.77
CA ALA A 13 -8.31 -9.08 7.91
C ALA A 13 -9.34 -7.96 7.70
N TYR A 14 -10.27 -8.14 6.75
CA TYR A 14 -11.33 -7.17 6.53
C TYR A 14 -12.32 -7.09 7.70
N SER A 15 -12.77 -8.23 8.23
CA SER A 15 -13.67 -8.27 9.40
C SER A 15 -13.02 -7.66 10.64
N GLN A 16 -11.76 -8.00 10.92
CA GLN A 16 -10.99 -7.44 12.04
C GLN A 16 -10.86 -5.92 11.93
N LEU A 17 -10.58 -5.40 10.72
CA LEU A 17 -10.52 -3.97 10.48
C LEU A 17 -11.85 -3.28 10.79
N LEU A 18 -12.96 -3.87 10.34
CA LEU A 18 -14.30 -3.30 10.57
C LEU A 18 -14.66 -3.30 12.05
N GLU A 19 -14.39 -4.38 12.76
CA GLU A 19 -14.67 -4.51 14.20
C GLU A 19 -13.82 -3.54 15.02
N THR A 20 -12.50 -3.54 14.81
CA THR A 20 -11.55 -2.70 15.57
C THR A 20 -11.81 -1.20 15.39
N ARG A 21 -12.30 -0.81 14.22
CA ARG A 21 -12.54 0.60 13.86
C ARG A 21 -14.01 1.00 13.93
N GLU A 22 -14.89 0.09 14.36
CA GLU A 22 -16.35 0.30 14.39
C GLU A 22 -16.90 0.81 13.04
N LEU A 23 -16.37 0.28 11.94
CA LEU A 23 -16.72 0.70 10.58
C LEU A 23 -17.88 -0.13 10.00
N THR A 24 -18.67 0.51 9.14
CA THR A 24 -19.71 -0.18 8.39
C THR A 24 -19.19 -0.71 7.05
N PRO A 25 -19.47 -1.97 6.72
CA PRO A 25 -18.94 -2.58 5.50
C PRO A 25 -19.63 -2.00 4.26
N ARG A 26 -18.83 -1.52 3.30
CA ARG A 26 -19.33 -0.87 2.08
C ARG A 26 -19.28 -1.81 0.88
N TYR A 27 -20.37 -1.84 0.10
CA TYR A 27 -20.48 -2.70 -1.08
C TYR A 27 -19.33 -2.48 -2.08
N GLY A 28 -19.06 -1.23 -2.46
CA GLY A 28 -17.98 -0.93 -3.42
C GLY A 28 -16.60 -1.34 -2.94
N GLN A 29 -16.35 -1.30 -1.63
CA GLN A 29 -15.08 -1.77 -1.04
C GLN A 29 -14.96 -3.29 -1.17
N ARG A 30 -16.00 -4.04 -0.80
CA ARG A 30 -16.03 -5.50 -0.93
C ARG A 30 -15.92 -5.95 -2.38
N GLN A 31 -16.60 -5.25 -3.29
CA GLN A 31 -16.54 -5.53 -4.71
C GLN A 31 -15.13 -5.31 -5.26
N MET A 32 -14.48 -4.19 -4.91
CA MET A 32 -13.09 -3.93 -5.29
C MET A 32 -12.12 -4.99 -4.76
N ILE A 33 -12.27 -5.40 -3.49
CA ILE A 33 -11.45 -6.48 -2.90
C ILE A 33 -11.63 -7.78 -3.69
N ALA A 34 -12.88 -8.19 -3.92
CA ALA A 34 -13.19 -9.43 -4.63
C ALA A 34 -12.62 -9.43 -6.06
N GLU A 35 -12.76 -8.31 -6.78
CA GLU A 35 -12.27 -8.19 -8.16
C GLU A 35 -10.75 -8.33 -8.24
N ILE A 36 -10.03 -7.64 -7.33
CA ILE A 36 -8.57 -7.71 -7.25
C ILE A 36 -8.12 -9.14 -6.89
N VAL A 37 -8.71 -9.74 -5.86
CA VAL A 37 -8.34 -11.10 -5.42
C VAL A 37 -8.60 -12.11 -6.53
N ASN A 38 -9.78 -12.08 -7.17
CA ASN A 38 -10.11 -13.02 -8.23
C ASN A 38 -9.19 -12.87 -9.45
N THR A 39 -8.90 -11.63 -9.85
CA THR A 39 -8.01 -11.36 -10.98
C THR A 39 -6.59 -11.85 -10.71
N LEU A 40 -6.06 -11.62 -9.52
CA LEU A 40 -4.68 -11.96 -9.19
C LEU A 40 -4.51 -13.41 -8.69
N ALA A 41 -5.59 -14.10 -8.29
CA ALA A 41 -5.55 -15.49 -7.82
C ALA A 41 -5.00 -16.47 -8.87
N VAL A 42 -5.03 -16.12 -10.17
CA VAL A 42 -4.45 -16.94 -11.25
C VAL A 42 -2.93 -17.13 -11.11
N LEU A 43 -2.25 -16.21 -10.41
CA LEU A 43 -0.82 -16.28 -10.11
C LEU A 43 -0.50 -17.38 -9.09
N VAL A 44 -1.50 -17.89 -8.38
CA VAL A 44 -1.31 -18.92 -7.36
C VAL A 44 -1.18 -20.29 -8.02
N GLY A 45 0.03 -20.84 -8.00
CA GLY A 45 0.32 -22.20 -8.47
C GLY A 45 0.61 -22.32 -9.97
N ASN A 46 0.66 -21.21 -10.71
CA ASN A 46 0.99 -21.22 -12.14
C ASN A 46 2.08 -20.18 -12.45
N GLU A 47 3.32 -20.62 -12.65
CA GLU A 47 4.45 -19.74 -12.99
C GLU A 47 4.44 -19.24 -14.45
N SER A 48 3.64 -19.87 -15.32
CA SER A 48 3.65 -19.63 -16.78
C SER A 48 2.44 -18.86 -17.31
N VAL A 49 1.71 -18.14 -16.46
CA VAL A 49 0.52 -17.36 -16.87
C VAL A 49 0.94 -15.93 -17.21
N GLU A 50 0.33 -15.37 -18.25
CA GLU A 50 0.48 -13.94 -18.54
C GLU A 50 0.08 -13.10 -17.31
N PRO A 51 0.85 -12.04 -16.98
CA PRO A 51 0.52 -11.19 -15.83
C PRO A 51 -0.89 -10.61 -15.95
N PRO A 52 -1.81 -10.93 -15.02
CA PRO A 52 -3.19 -10.46 -15.09
C PRO A 52 -3.26 -8.95 -14.80
N ILE A 53 -4.20 -8.27 -15.45
CA ILE A 53 -4.45 -6.84 -15.25
C ILE A 53 -5.87 -6.65 -14.72
N CYS A 54 -6.00 -5.97 -13.58
CA CYS A 54 -7.27 -5.57 -13.00
C CYS A 54 -7.44 -4.05 -13.12
N VAL A 55 -8.58 -3.60 -13.64
CA VAL A 55 -8.91 -2.18 -13.76
C VAL A 55 -10.18 -1.91 -12.96
N VAL A 56 -10.08 -1.03 -11.96
CA VAL A 56 -11.20 -0.68 -11.07
C VAL A 56 -11.37 0.82 -11.02
N GLU A 57 -12.56 1.31 -11.37
CA GLU A 57 -12.97 2.68 -11.11
C GLU A 57 -13.62 2.78 -9.73
N ALA A 58 -13.10 3.65 -8.86
CA ALA A 58 -13.62 3.85 -7.52
C ALA A 58 -13.73 5.35 -7.21
N GLY A 59 -14.93 5.79 -6.82
CA GLY A 59 -15.21 7.16 -6.41
C GLY A 59 -14.39 7.62 -5.19
N THR A 60 -14.39 8.91 -4.91
CA THR A 60 -13.77 9.47 -3.70
C THR A 60 -14.50 8.99 -2.43
N GLY A 61 -13.78 8.89 -1.31
CA GLY A 61 -14.36 8.47 -0.03
C GLY A 61 -14.78 6.99 0.07
N THR A 62 -14.59 6.18 -0.97
CA THR A 62 -14.99 4.75 -1.02
C THR A 62 -14.13 3.82 -0.16
N GLY A 63 -13.02 4.30 0.41
CA GLY A 63 -12.07 3.45 1.14
C GLY A 63 -11.16 2.63 0.20
N LYS A 64 -10.94 3.11 -1.04
CA LYS A 64 -10.14 2.42 -2.06
C LYS A 64 -8.75 1.98 -1.59
N THR A 65 -8.08 2.77 -0.75
CA THR A 65 -6.75 2.43 -0.25
C THR A 65 -6.76 1.17 0.59
N LEU A 66 -7.65 1.11 1.57
CA LEU A 66 -7.80 -0.07 2.43
C LEU A 66 -8.21 -1.29 1.59
N ALA A 67 -9.10 -1.11 0.60
CA ALA A 67 -9.54 -2.18 -0.29
C ALA A 67 -8.38 -2.84 -1.04
N TYR A 68 -7.56 -2.06 -1.77
CA TYR A 68 -6.47 -2.68 -2.53
C TYR A 68 -5.39 -3.26 -1.61
N LEU A 69 -5.07 -2.62 -0.48
CA LEU A 69 -4.04 -3.12 0.44
C LEU A 69 -4.46 -4.45 1.06
N LEU A 70 -5.69 -4.55 1.57
CA LEU A 70 -6.21 -5.79 2.16
C LEU A 70 -6.31 -6.92 1.13
N ALA A 71 -6.55 -6.61 -0.15
CA ALA A 71 -6.57 -7.60 -1.21
C ALA A 71 -5.16 -8.09 -1.58
N VAL A 72 -4.21 -7.18 -1.81
CA VAL A 72 -2.90 -7.54 -2.39
C VAL A 72 -1.88 -8.02 -1.36
N VAL A 73 -1.93 -7.54 -0.12
CA VAL A 73 -0.93 -7.87 0.90
C VAL A 73 -0.93 -9.37 1.25
N PRO A 74 -2.07 -10.01 1.61
CA PRO A 74 -2.11 -11.44 1.90
C PRO A 74 -1.66 -12.28 0.71
N LEU A 75 -2.07 -11.89 -0.50
CA LEU A 75 -1.68 -12.58 -1.73
C LEU A 75 -0.18 -12.48 -1.98
N ALA A 76 0.40 -11.28 -1.87
CA ALA A 76 1.82 -11.06 -2.07
C ALA A 76 2.66 -11.83 -1.04
N GLN A 77 2.23 -11.87 0.23
CA GLN A 77 2.89 -12.67 1.26
C GLN A 77 2.84 -14.16 0.93
N ARG A 78 1.72 -14.65 0.39
CA ARG A 78 1.58 -16.05 -0.01
C ARG A 78 2.45 -16.43 -1.21
N LEU A 79 2.65 -15.49 -2.14
CA LEU A 79 3.44 -15.67 -3.36
C LEU A 79 4.93 -15.29 -3.18
N GLY A 80 5.32 -14.70 -2.04
CA GLY A 80 6.68 -14.20 -1.84
C GLY A 80 7.00 -12.95 -2.67
N TYR A 81 5.98 -12.17 -3.04
CA TYR A 81 6.11 -10.98 -3.89
C TYR A 81 6.19 -9.69 -3.09
N LYS A 82 6.78 -8.66 -3.72
CA LYS A 82 6.77 -7.28 -3.22
C LYS A 82 5.61 -6.52 -3.85
N VAL A 83 4.88 -5.76 -3.04
CA VAL A 83 3.82 -4.86 -3.51
C VAL A 83 4.40 -3.47 -3.76
N ILE A 84 4.15 -2.91 -4.94
CA ILE A 84 4.46 -1.52 -5.26
C ILE A 84 3.15 -0.77 -5.40
N VAL A 85 2.96 0.24 -4.53
CA VAL A 85 1.82 1.17 -4.62
C VAL A 85 2.32 2.47 -5.24
N SER A 86 1.80 2.81 -6.41
CA SER A 86 2.12 4.07 -7.10
C SER A 86 0.96 5.05 -7.00
N THR A 87 1.25 6.29 -6.63
CA THR A 87 0.25 7.37 -6.50
C THR A 87 0.73 8.65 -7.18
N ALA A 88 -0.22 9.50 -7.58
CA ALA A 88 0.07 10.70 -8.37
C ALA A 88 0.92 11.76 -7.64
N THR A 89 0.80 11.89 -6.31
CA THR A 89 1.46 12.95 -5.54
C THR A 89 2.14 12.40 -4.29
N ILE A 90 3.12 13.14 -3.77
CA ILE A 90 3.82 12.80 -2.52
C ILE A 90 2.86 12.83 -1.32
N ALA A 91 1.91 13.77 -1.29
CA ALA A 91 0.91 13.83 -0.25
C ALA A 91 0.06 12.55 -0.18
N LEU A 92 -0.28 11.95 -1.33
CA LEU A 92 -0.97 10.66 -1.37
C LEU A 92 -0.07 9.52 -0.90
N GLN A 93 1.23 9.53 -1.24
CA GLN A 93 2.17 8.54 -0.72
C GLN A 93 2.29 8.63 0.81
N GLU A 94 2.39 9.85 1.34
CA GLU A 94 2.45 10.09 2.78
C GLU A 94 1.15 9.68 3.49
N GLN A 95 -0.02 9.89 2.86
CA GLN A 95 -1.28 9.39 3.42
C GLN A 95 -1.26 7.86 3.54
N VAL A 96 -0.80 7.15 2.50
CA VAL A 96 -0.72 5.69 2.52
C VAL A 96 0.23 5.20 3.63
N VAL A 97 1.40 5.84 3.75
CA VAL A 97 2.49 5.39 4.64
C VAL A 97 2.29 5.82 6.10
N CYS A 98 1.75 7.01 6.34
CA CYS A 98 1.60 7.57 7.69
C CYS A 98 0.23 7.29 8.32
N LYS A 99 -0.77 6.90 7.52
CA LYS A 99 -2.13 6.64 8.00
C LYS A 99 -2.63 5.27 7.60
N ASP A 100 -2.76 5.00 6.30
CA ASP A 100 -3.53 3.85 5.83
C ASP A 100 -2.84 2.50 6.16
N ILE A 101 -1.52 2.39 5.96
CA ILE A 101 -0.74 1.18 6.33
C ILE A 101 -0.66 1.00 7.86
N PRO A 102 -0.27 2.00 8.66
CA PRO A 102 -0.29 1.88 10.12
C PRO A 102 -1.66 1.47 10.67
N GLU A 103 -2.74 1.95 10.07
CA GLU A 103 -4.10 1.54 10.41
C GLU A 103 -4.35 0.06 10.17
N ILE A 104 -3.91 -0.49 9.03
CA ILE A 104 -4.03 -1.92 8.75
C ILE A 104 -3.21 -2.74 9.75
N LEU A 105 -1.97 -2.34 10.01
CA LEU A 105 -1.08 -3.06 10.95
C LEU A 105 -1.59 -3.02 12.40
N ALA A 106 -2.32 -1.97 12.79
CA ALA A 106 -2.90 -1.85 14.13
C ALA A 106 -4.24 -2.58 14.29
N SER A 107 -4.96 -2.85 13.18
CA SER A 107 -6.34 -3.34 13.22
C SER A 107 -6.53 -4.74 12.67
N CYS A 108 -5.55 -5.26 11.94
CA CYS A 108 -5.57 -6.57 11.30
C CYS A 108 -4.39 -7.40 11.78
N ASP A 109 -4.55 -8.71 11.80
CA ASP A 109 -3.46 -9.66 12.02
C ASP A 109 -2.61 -9.84 10.75
N LEU A 110 -1.99 -8.74 10.30
CA LEU A 110 -1.10 -8.68 9.15
C LEU A 110 0.25 -8.10 9.56
N GLU A 111 1.32 -8.82 9.25
CA GLU A 111 2.69 -8.39 9.53
C GLU A 111 3.49 -8.18 8.24
N PHE A 112 3.90 -6.95 7.95
CA PHE A 112 4.75 -6.65 6.80
C PHE A 112 5.54 -5.35 7.00
N SER A 113 6.72 -5.29 6.37
CA SER A 113 7.52 -4.07 6.30
C SER A 113 7.10 -3.21 5.11
N PHE A 114 7.21 -1.88 5.23
CA PHE A 114 6.96 -0.94 4.15
C PHE A 114 8.02 0.17 4.13
N ALA A 115 8.23 0.76 2.97
CA ALA A 115 9.12 1.88 2.77
C ALA A 115 8.55 2.83 1.72
N ILE A 116 8.91 4.11 1.81
CA ILE A 116 8.50 5.13 0.85
C ILE A 116 9.66 5.45 -0.10
N ALA A 117 9.38 5.41 -1.41
CA ALA A 117 10.32 5.81 -2.44
C ALA A 117 9.96 7.21 -2.94
N LYS A 118 10.78 8.21 -2.62
CA LYS A 118 10.64 9.58 -3.14
C LYS A 118 11.78 9.92 -4.10
N GLY A 119 11.59 10.91 -4.96
CA GLY A 119 12.68 11.43 -5.80
C GLY A 119 13.78 12.06 -4.94
N ARG A 120 15.05 11.96 -5.36
CA ARG A 120 16.22 12.47 -4.63
C ARG A 120 16.08 13.92 -4.14
N GLY A 121 15.46 14.79 -4.94
CA GLY A 121 15.21 16.20 -4.58
C GLY A 121 14.22 16.40 -3.41
N ARG A 122 13.65 15.33 -2.87
CA ARG A 122 12.77 15.33 -1.69
C ARG A 122 13.48 14.92 -0.41
N TYR A 123 14.79 14.69 -0.46
CA TYR A 123 15.62 14.39 0.70
C TYR A 123 16.57 15.56 0.98
N LEU A 124 16.80 15.83 2.27
CA LEU A 124 17.79 16.78 2.71
C LEU A 124 19.20 16.28 2.35
N CYS A 125 19.98 17.12 1.68
CA CYS A 125 21.38 16.83 1.45
C CYS A 125 22.20 17.26 2.66
N LEU A 126 22.64 16.30 3.48
CA LEU A 126 23.41 16.56 4.70
C LEU A 126 24.69 17.37 4.43
N SER A 127 25.42 17.04 3.36
CA SER A 127 26.62 17.79 2.96
C SER A 127 26.33 19.25 2.64
N LYS A 128 25.20 19.56 1.97
CA LYS A 128 24.79 20.96 1.73
C LYS A 128 24.37 21.67 3.02
N LEU A 129 23.70 20.96 3.93
CA LEU A 129 23.33 21.50 5.24
C LEU A 129 24.59 21.85 6.05
N ASP A 130 25.58 20.96 6.10
CA ASP A 130 26.81 21.19 6.84
C ASP A 130 27.59 22.41 6.33
N MET A 131 27.68 22.58 5.00
CA MET A 131 28.29 23.77 4.39
C MET A 131 27.58 25.06 4.80
N LEU A 132 26.25 25.07 4.80
CA LEU A 132 25.45 26.22 5.21
C LEU A 132 25.60 26.55 6.71
N LEU A 133 25.74 25.53 7.56
CA LEU A 133 25.90 25.70 9.01
C LEU A 133 27.29 26.21 9.43
N GLN A 134 28.34 25.93 8.64
CA GLN A 134 29.72 26.33 8.95
C GLN A 134 30.04 27.82 8.69
N GLY A 135 29.09 28.59 8.14
CA GLY A 135 29.15 30.06 8.13
C GLY A 135 30.15 30.71 7.17
N SER A 136 30.91 29.95 6.39
CA SER A 136 31.76 30.47 5.32
C SER A 136 30.97 30.57 4.01
N ASP A 137 30.51 31.78 3.71
CA ASP A 137 29.78 32.23 2.50
C ASP A 137 28.37 31.67 2.27
N SER A 138 27.39 32.29 2.93
CA SER A 138 25.96 32.20 2.61
C SER A 138 25.63 32.54 1.15
N LEU A 139 26.52 33.22 0.41
CA LEU A 139 26.38 33.50 -1.02
C LEU A 139 26.79 32.33 -1.94
N GLN A 140 27.72 31.46 -1.52
CA GLN A 140 28.22 30.37 -2.36
C GLN A 140 27.34 29.12 -2.32
N ALA A 141 26.53 28.97 -1.26
CA ALA A 141 25.61 27.85 -1.07
C ALA A 141 24.20 28.07 -1.67
N MET A 142 23.88 29.30 -2.12
CA MET A 142 22.61 29.66 -2.76
C MET A 142 22.66 29.63 -4.31
N MET A 143 23.84 29.50 -4.91
CA MET A 143 24.04 29.25 -6.34
C MET A 143 24.14 27.75 -6.63
#